data_AF-K0N4I3-F1
#
_entry.id   AF-K0N4I3-F1
#
_cell.length_a   1.000
_cell.length_b   1.000
_cell.length_c   1.000
_cell.angle_alpha   90.00
_cell.angle_beta   90.00
_cell.angle_gamma   90.00
#
_symmetry.space_group_name_H-M   'P 1'
#
loop_
_entity.id
_entity.type
_entity.pdbx_description
1 polymer ?
#
loop_
_entity_poly.entity_id
_entity_poly.type
_entity_poly.pdbx_seq_one_letter_code
_entity_poly.pdbx_strand_id
1 'polypeptide(L)'
;MTIFYKNSGDSTMDAATQNKNERINLRIKSSAKRLIDLAAGFEGKTVSHFILTCALERAAETVQEHQMMTLNTKDSRIFFDALAEPVRFNQKLTASFEEYDKRVISK
;
A
#
# COMPACT_ATOMS: atom_id res chain seq x y z
N MET A 1 15.64 0.78 16.68
CA MET A 1 16.34 -0.26 15.91
C MET A 1 15.35 -0.80 14.89
N THR A 2 15.31 -0.20 13.71
CA THR A 2 14.29 -0.47 12.67
C THR A 2 14.89 -1.38 11.62
N ILE A 3 14.29 -2.56 11.40
CA ILE A 3 14.83 -3.58 10.51
C ILE A 3 14.32 -3.33 9.09
N PHE A 4 15.24 -3.05 8.18
CA PHE A 4 15.02 -2.98 6.73
C PHE A 4 15.00 -4.40 6.15
N TYR A 5 13.94 -4.76 5.41
CA TYR A 5 13.94 -5.99 4.62
C TYR A 5 14.57 -5.73 3.25
N LYS A 6 15.75 -6.31 3.04
CA LYS A 6 16.50 -6.35 1.78
C LYS A 6 16.00 -7.53 0.95
N ASN A 7 15.31 -7.27 -0.16
CA ASN A 7 15.02 -8.28 -1.16
C ASN A 7 16.07 -8.17 -2.30
N SER A 8 16.72 -9.27 -2.65
CA SER A 8 17.73 -9.30 -3.72
C SER A 8 17.67 -10.64 -4.48
N GLY A 9 17.46 -10.52 -5.79
CA GLY A 9 17.68 -11.54 -6.84
C GLY A 9 16.40 -12.23 -7.32
N ASP A 10 16.05 -12.30 -8.60
CA ASP A 10 16.71 -11.90 -9.85
C ASP A 10 15.68 -11.92 -11.01
N SER A 11 15.99 -11.17 -12.07
CA SER A 11 15.63 -11.39 -13.47
C SER A 11 14.17 -11.22 -13.94
N THR A 12 13.83 -9.97 -14.29
CA THR A 12 13.73 -9.53 -15.71
C THR A 12 13.97 -8.02 -15.81
N MET A 13 15.02 -7.65 -16.54
CA MET A 13 15.16 -6.32 -17.10
C MET A 13 14.00 -6.08 -18.08
N ASP A 14 13.01 -5.29 -17.69
CA ASP A 14 12.27 -4.43 -18.62
C ASP A 14 12.68 -2.99 -18.32
N ALA A 15 13.93 -2.69 -18.69
CA ALA A 15 14.45 -1.33 -18.77
C ALA A 15 13.82 -0.61 -19.96
N ALA A 16 12.54 -0.27 -19.80
CA ALA A 16 11.94 0.85 -20.47
C ALA A 16 10.98 1.48 -19.45
N THR A 17 11.54 2.32 -18.58
CA THR A 17 10.76 3.37 -17.90
C THR A 17 10.21 4.28 -18.99
N GLN A 18 9.15 3.80 -19.63
CA GLN A 18 8.23 4.63 -20.37
C GLN A 18 7.67 5.57 -19.31
N ASN A 19 8.25 6.77 -19.23
CA ASN A 19 7.62 7.93 -18.59
C ASN A 19 6.31 8.20 -19.34
N LYS A 20 5.30 7.35 -19.11
CA LYS A 20 3.96 7.56 -19.62
C LYS A 20 3.40 8.69 -18.78
N ASN A 21 3.50 9.89 -19.34
CA ASN A 21 2.87 11.07 -18.79
C ASN A 21 1.36 10.89 -18.89
N GLU A 22 0.74 10.41 -17.82
CA GLU A 22 -0.70 10.21 -17.72
C GLU A 22 -1.39 11.52 -17.32
N ARG A 23 -2.51 11.85 -17.98
CA ARG A 23 -3.23 13.10 -17.76
C ARG A 23 -4.54 12.83 -17.02
N ILE A 24 -4.77 13.56 -15.94
CA ILE A 24 -6.04 13.56 -15.20
C ILE A 24 -6.90 14.72 -15.71
N ASN A 25 -8.04 14.40 -16.31
CA ASN A 25 -9.02 15.40 -16.77
C ASN A 25 -10.18 15.47 -15.78
N LEU A 26 -10.42 16.65 -15.19
CA LEU A 26 -11.47 16.87 -14.19
C LEU A 26 -12.49 17.89 -14.70
N ARG A 27 -13.77 17.59 -14.52
CA ARG A 27 -14.86 18.54 -14.74
C ARG A 27 -15.32 19.11 -13.40
N ILE A 28 -15.18 20.41 -13.22
CA ILE A 28 -15.53 21.11 -11.99
C ILE A 28 -16.49 22.27 -12.25
N LYS A 29 -17.25 22.64 -11.22
CA LYS A 29 -18.07 23.86 -11.26
C LYS A 29 -17.17 25.10 -11.24
N SER A 30 -17.65 26.20 -11.82
CA SER A 30 -16.94 27.48 -11.85
C SER A 30 -16.62 28.01 -10.44
N SER A 31 -17.50 27.79 -9.46
CA SER A 31 -17.26 28.15 -8.06
C SER A 31 -16.06 27.42 -7.46
N ALA A 32 -15.94 26.11 -7.70
CA ALA A 32 -14.81 25.31 -7.24
C ALA A 32 -13.50 25.77 -7.90
N LYS A 33 -13.51 26.06 -9.20
CA LYS A 33 -12.34 26.60 -9.91
C LYS A 33 -11.84 27.89 -9.24
N ARG A 34 -12.72 28.85 -8.96
CA ARG A 34 -12.35 30.12 -8.34
C ARG A 34 -11.70 29.95 -6.97
N LEU A 35 -12.23 29.03 -6.15
CA LEU A 35 -11.67 28.75 -4.83
C LEU A 35 -10.25 28.16 -4.96
N ILE A 36 -10.06 27.21 -5.87
CA ILE A 36 -8.75 26.61 -6.12
C ILE A 36 -7.76 27.65 -6.67
N ASP A 37 -8.21 28.50 -7.60
CA ASP A 37 -7.38 29.58 -8.16
C ASP A 37 -6.87 30.52 -7.04
N LEU A 38 -7.74 30.89 -6.09
CA LEU A 38 -7.38 31.74 -4.95
C LEU A 38 -6.38 31.03 -4.01
N ALA A 39 -6.64 29.77 -3.65
CA ALA A 39 -5.77 28.99 -2.78
C ALA A 39 -4.37 28.79 -3.40
N ALA A 40 -4.33 28.43 -4.68
CA ALA A 40 -3.08 28.31 -5.42
C ALA A 40 -2.32 29.65 -5.49
N GLY A 41 -3.05 30.76 -5.67
CA GLY A 41 -2.51 32.11 -5.63
C GLY A 41 -1.87 32.47 -4.27
N PHE A 42 -2.50 32.08 -3.15
CA PHE A 42 -1.94 32.29 -1.82
C PHE A 42 -0.65 31.51 -1.57
N GLU A 43 -0.50 30.32 -2.16
CA GLU A 43 0.73 29.53 -2.07
C GLU A 43 1.77 29.89 -3.15
N GLY A 44 1.47 30.81 -4.07
CA GLY A 44 2.35 31.14 -5.19
C GLY A 44 2.54 29.98 -6.18
N LYS A 45 1.59 29.05 -6.22
CA LYS A 45 1.62 27.84 -7.07
C LYS A 45 0.67 27.98 -8.25
N THR A 46 0.95 27.24 -9.32
CA THR A 46 -0.05 27.08 -10.38
C THR A 46 -1.20 26.21 -9.87
N VAL A 47 -2.40 26.41 -10.43
CA VAL A 47 -3.60 25.62 -10.10
C VAL A 47 -3.34 24.11 -10.25
N SER A 48 -2.68 23.71 -11.34
CA SER A 48 -2.35 22.31 -11.59
C SER A 48 -1.40 21.74 -10.53
N HIS A 49 -0.38 22.52 -10.13
CA HIS A 49 0.56 22.07 -9.11
C HIS A 49 -0.07 22.00 -7.72
N PHE A 50 -0.93 22.97 -7.38
CA PHE A 50 -1.73 22.94 -6.15
C PHE A 50 -2.62 21.71 -6.08
N ILE A 51 -3.42 21.45 -7.13
CA ILE A 51 -4.29 20.26 -7.20
C ILE A 51 -3.47 18.97 -7.08
N LEU A 52 -2.36 18.87 -7.81
CA LEU A 52 -1.50 17.69 -7.76
C LEU A 52 -0.97 17.44 -6.36
N THR A 53 -0.48 18.47 -5.68
CA THR A 53 0.08 18.37 -4.33
C THR A 53 -0.99 17.89 -3.34
N CYS A 54 -2.15 18.56 -3.30
CA CYS A 54 -3.24 18.17 -2.41
C CYS A 54 -3.76 16.76 -2.69
N ALA A 55 -3.84 16.36 -3.97
CA ALA A 55 -4.27 15.03 -4.35
C ALA A 55 -3.27 13.95 -3.90
N LEU A 56 -1.97 14.20 -4.04
CA LEU A 56 -0.91 13.27 -3.61
C LEU A 56 -0.88 13.12 -2.10
N GLU A 57 -0.97 14.22 -1.36
CA GLU A 57 -1.01 14.20 0.11
C GLU A 57 -2.21 13.37 0.60
N ARG A 58 -3.41 13.66 0.09
CA ARG A 58 -4.61 12.93 0.49
C ARG A 58 -4.57 11.47 0.06
N ALA A 59 -4.04 11.18 -1.14
CA ALA A 59 -3.90 9.80 -1.60
C ALA A 59 -2.93 9.02 -0.72
N ALA A 60 -1.80 9.61 -0.32
CA ALA A 60 -0.84 8.98 0.57
C ALA A 60 -1.47 8.68 1.94
N GLU A 61 -2.19 9.65 2.52
CA GLU A 61 -2.95 9.45 3.77
C GLU A 61 -3.96 8.31 3.64
N THR A 62 -4.79 8.32 2.60
CA THR A 62 -5.80 7.27 2.37
C THR A 62 -5.16 5.90 2.17
N VAL A 63 -4.09 5.80 1.38
CA VAL A 63 -3.39 4.53 1.18
C VAL A 63 -2.80 4.02 2.50
N GLN A 64 -2.18 4.91 3.29
CA GLN A 64 -1.64 4.55 4.59
C GLN A 64 -2.74 4.05 5.54
N GLU A 65 -3.87 4.76 5.64
CA GLU A 65 -5.01 4.38 6.48
C GLU A 65 -5.57 3.00 6.11
N HIS A 66 -5.62 2.67 4.82
CA HIS A 66 -6.14 1.38 4.35
C HIS A 66 -5.12 0.23 4.37
N GLN A 67 -3.82 0.53 4.29
CA GLN A 67 -2.75 -0.48 4.31
C GLN A 67 -2.24 -0.76 5.72
N MET A 68 -2.28 0.22 6.63
CA MET A 68 -2.14 -0.05 8.05
C MET A 68 -3.43 -0.70 8.55
N MET A 69 -3.45 -2.03 8.56
CA MET A 69 -4.18 -2.78 9.57
C MET A 69 -3.67 -2.30 10.92
N THR A 70 -4.31 -1.26 11.46
CA THR A 70 -4.10 -0.83 12.83
C THR A 70 -4.68 -1.95 13.66
N LEU A 71 -3.90 -3.01 13.92
CA LEU A 71 -4.25 -3.97 14.94
C LEU A 71 -4.42 -3.14 16.20
N ASN A 72 -5.67 -3.03 16.64
CA ASN A 72 -6.01 -2.52 17.96
C ASN A 72 -4.99 -3.10 18.95
N THR A 73 -4.50 -2.33 19.90
CA THR A 73 -3.49 -2.77 20.89
C THR A 73 -3.81 -4.16 21.47
N LYS A 74 -5.09 -4.50 21.58
CA LYS A 74 -5.59 -5.82 21.96
C LYS A 74 -5.28 -6.91 20.92
N ASP A 75 -5.58 -6.66 19.65
CA ASP A 75 -5.32 -7.58 18.55
C ASP A 75 -3.81 -7.73 18.30
N SER A 76 -3.04 -6.65 18.46
CA SER A 76 -1.58 -6.68 18.37
C SER A 76 -0.98 -7.59 19.45
N ARG A 77 -1.49 -7.51 20.70
CA ARG A 77 -1.11 -8.44 21.77
C ARG A 77 -1.49 -9.88 21.42
N ILE A 78 -2.73 -10.14 20.99
CA ILE A 78 -3.15 -11.49 20.58
C ILE A 78 -2.26 -12.02 19.45
N PHE A 79 -1.91 -11.19 18.48
CA PHE A 79 -1.03 -11.56 17.38
C PHE A 79 0.40 -11.88 17.85
N PHE A 80 0.99 -11.04 18.71
CA PHE A 80 2.32 -11.29 19.27
C PHE A 80 2.33 -12.51 20.22
N ASP A 81 1.30 -12.68 21.03
CA ASP A 81 1.13 -13.82 21.92
C ASP A 81 0.99 -15.12 21.09
N ALA A 82 0.23 -15.08 19.98
CA ALA A 82 0.09 -16.21 19.06
C ALA A 82 1.38 -16.54 18.29
N LEU A 83 2.29 -15.58 18.09
CA LEU A 83 3.62 -15.83 17.52
C LEU A 83 4.60 -16.39 18.57
N ALA A 84 4.41 -16.06 19.85
CA ALA A 84 5.23 -16.55 20.95
C ALA A 84 4.84 -17.96 21.41
N GLU A 85 3.57 -18.34 21.26
CA GLU A 85 3.11 -19.71 21.51
C GLU A 85 3.52 -20.68 20.39
N PRO A 86 4.01 -21.89 20.71
CA PRO A 86 4.24 -22.92 19.71
C PRO A 86 2.89 -23.29 19.06
N VAL A 87 2.77 -22.99 17.76
CA VAL A 87 1.56 -23.22 16.97
C VAL A 87 1.19 -24.70 17.03
N ARG A 88 0.08 -25.03 17.70
CA ARG A 88 -0.54 -26.34 17.58
C ARG A 88 -1.40 -26.36 16.33
N PHE A 89 -0.89 -26.97 15.27
CA PHE A 89 -1.64 -27.17 14.03
C PHE A 89 -2.93 -27.95 14.30
N ASN A 90 -4.06 -27.44 13.81
CA ASN A 90 -5.32 -28.17 13.89
C ASN A 90 -5.31 -29.35 12.90
N GLN A 91 -6.16 -30.35 13.13
CA GLN A 91 -6.17 -31.59 12.31
C GLN A 91 -6.39 -31.32 10.81
N LYS A 92 -7.13 -30.26 10.45
CA LYS A 92 -7.38 -29.87 9.05
C LYS A 92 -6.13 -29.27 8.39
N LEU A 93 -5.36 -28.50 9.13
CA LEU A 93 -4.13 -27.88 8.65
C LEU A 93 -3.01 -28.91 8.52
N THR A 94 -2.90 -29.85 9.47
CA THR A 94 -2.00 -31.00 9.36
C THR A 94 -2.31 -31.87 8.15
N ALA A 95 -3.59 -32.23 7.94
CA ALA A 95 -4.00 -33.00 6.76
C ALA A 95 -3.71 -32.25 5.44
N SER A 96 -3.78 -30.92 5.44
CA SER A 96 -3.47 -30.09 4.27
C SER A 96 -1.97 -30.03 3.99
N PHE A 97 -1.12 -30.01 5.03
CA PHE A 97 0.33 -30.14 4.89
C PHE A 97 0.73 -31.53 4.37
N GLU A 98 0.14 -32.60 4.89
CA GLU A 98 0.38 -33.97 4.42
C GLU A 98 -0.01 -34.17 2.94
N GLU A 99 -1.12 -33.55 2.52
CA GLU A 99 -1.57 -33.55 1.12
C GLU A 99 -0.62 -32.75 0.21
N TYR A 100 -0.10 -31.61 0.69
CA TYR A 100 0.89 -30.82 -0.03
C TYR A 100 2.22 -31.57 -0.19
N ASP A 101 2.71 -32.20 0.86
CA ASP A 101 3.99 -32.94 0.86
C ASP A 101 3.95 -34.11 -0.13
N LYS A 102 2.81 -34.83 -0.19
CA LYS A 102 2.55 -35.89 -1.17
C LYS A 102 2.55 -35.39 -2.63
N ARG A 103 2.16 -34.13 -2.87
CA ARG A 103 2.14 -33.55 -4.22
C ARG A 103 3.50 -33.02 -4.67
N VAL A 104 4.32 -32.53 -3.74
CA VAL A 104 5.61 -31.90 -4.05
C VAL A 104 6.76 -32.91 -4.12
N ILE A 105 6.68 -34.04 -3.39
CA ILE A 105 7.70 -35.10 -3.43
C ILE A 105 7.53 -36.05 -4.64
N SER A 106 6.42 -35.96 -5.39
CA SER A 106 6.17 -36.78 -6.58
C SER A 106 6.45 -36.05 -7.91
N LYS A 107 7.61 -35.37 -8.02
CA LYS A 107 8.17 -34.98 -9.31
C LYS A 107 9.65 -35.31 -9.41
#